data_AF-A0A2V4MWN1-F1
#
_entry.id   AF-A0A2V4MWN1-F1
#
_cell.length_a   1.000
_cell.length_b   1.000
_cell.length_c   1.000
_cell.angle_alpha   90.00
_cell.angle_beta   90.00
_cell.angle_gamma   90.00
#
_symmetry.space_group_name_H-M   'P 1'
#
loop_
_entity.id
_entity.type
_entity.pdbx_description
1 polymer ?
#
loop_
_entity_poly.entity_id
_entity_poly.type
_entity_poly.pdbx_seq_one_letter_code
_entity_poly.pdbx_strand_id
1 'polypeptide(L)'
;DASLAGLSADDRYAFFSSGAANLLPGGTPGSYAYYRRDLRTGRTERILELPAAAGAGGTGPAVDGAGRTLLLGGDGSTFVPGDPNQNPALFTVRLHRP
;
A
#
# COMPACT_ATOMS: atom_id res chain seq x y z
N ASP A 1 -3.40 9.30 -10.87
CA ASP A 1 -4.22 9.62 -9.70
C ASP A 1 -3.72 8.91 -8.45
N ALA A 2 -3.94 9.53 -7.29
CA ALA A 2 -3.62 8.96 -5.98
C ALA A 2 -4.89 8.84 -5.14
N SER A 3 -5.00 7.80 -4.33
CA SER A 3 -6.14 7.54 -3.45
C SER A 3 -5.69 7.43 -1.99
N LEU A 4 -6.32 8.18 -1.09
CA LEU A 4 -5.97 8.17 0.33
C LEU A 4 -6.44 6.85 0.97
N ALA A 5 -5.53 6.19 1.68
CA ALA A 5 -5.81 5.01 2.49
C ALA A 5 -6.12 5.38 3.95
N GLY A 6 -5.43 6.41 4.48
CA GLY A 6 -5.69 6.91 5.82
C GLY A 6 -4.55 7.74 6.40
N LEU A 7 -4.74 8.19 7.64
CA LEU A 7 -3.76 8.91 8.45
C LEU A 7 -3.43 8.10 9.70
N SER A 8 -2.20 8.21 10.20
CA SER A 8 -1.91 7.82 11.58
C SER A 8 -2.64 8.74 12.56
N ALA A 9 -2.98 8.25 13.75
CA ALA A 9 -3.78 9.01 14.72
C ALA A 9 -3.06 10.24 15.29
N ASP A 10 -1.73 10.32 15.10
CA ASP A 10 -0.91 11.48 15.46
C ASP A 10 -0.72 12.46 14.29
N ASP A 11 -1.44 12.26 13.18
CA ASP A 11 -1.37 13.01 11.92
C ASP A 11 0.05 13.15 11.35
N ARG A 12 0.97 12.27 11.75
CA ARG A 12 2.35 12.32 11.26
C ARG A 12 2.49 11.68 9.88
N TYR A 13 1.73 10.63 9.60
CA TYR A 13 1.90 9.83 8.40
C TYR A 13 0.61 9.77 7.58
N ALA A 14 0.72 10.07 6.29
CA ALA A 14 -0.32 9.80 5.31
C ALA A 14 -0.01 8.53 4.52
N PHE A 15 -1.03 7.70 4.37
CA PHE A 15 -0.99 6.46 3.61
C PHE A 15 -1.85 6.63 2.37
N PHE A 16 -1.30 6.32 1.21
CA PHE A 16 -2.00 6.47 -0.05
C PHE A 16 -1.48 5.48 -1.07
N SER A 17 -2.29 5.21 -2.07
CA SER A 17 -1.92 4.39 -3.21
C SER A 17 -1.85 5.20 -4.49
N SER A 18 -1.02 4.76 -5.43
CA SER A 18 -0.86 5.41 -6.73
C SER A 18 -0.31 4.43 -7.76
N GLY A 19 -0.79 4.56 -9.00
CA GLY A 19 -0.20 3.90 -10.18
C GLY A 19 0.89 4.74 -10.88
N ALA A 20 1.28 5.86 -10.29
CA ALA A 20 2.27 6.75 -10.89
C ALA A 20 3.70 6.24 -10.65
N ALA A 21 4.41 5.92 -11.72
CA ALA A 21 5.77 5.38 -11.67
C ALA A 21 6.84 6.43 -11.31
N ASN A 22 6.48 7.71 -11.20
CA ASN A 22 7.41 8.83 -10.98
C ASN A 22 7.41 9.37 -9.53
N LEU A 23 6.70 8.74 -8.59
CA LEU A 23 6.68 9.20 -7.20
C LEU A 23 8.00 8.99 -6.47
N LEU A 24 8.75 7.95 -6.85
CA LEU A 24 10.09 7.65 -6.36
C LEU A 24 10.93 7.09 -7.51
N PRO A 25 12.26 7.27 -7.50
CA PRO A 25 13.15 6.60 -8.44
C PRO A 25 12.89 5.08 -8.48
N GLY A 26 12.97 4.49 -9.67
CA GLY A 26 12.75 3.04 -9.85
C GLY A 26 11.30 2.59 -9.66
N GLY A 27 10.32 3.44 -9.99
CA GLY A 27 8.92 3.00 -10.12
C GLY A 27 8.71 2.21 -11.41
N THR A 28 7.92 1.14 -11.34
CA THR A 28 7.62 0.30 -12.50
C THR A 28 6.39 0.85 -13.24
N PRO A 29 6.49 1.18 -14.54
CA PRO A 29 5.33 1.59 -15.33
C PRO A 29 4.20 0.56 -15.28
N GLY A 30 2.97 1.02 -15.09
CA GLY A 30 1.77 0.17 -15.02
C GLY A 30 1.60 -0.61 -13.72
N SER A 31 2.55 -0.52 -12.77
CA SER A 31 2.40 -1.13 -11.44
C SER A 31 1.67 -0.20 -10.48
N TYR A 32 0.96 -0.79 -9.52
CA TYR A 32 0.23 -0.05 -8.49
C TYR A 32 0.97 -0.20 -7.16
N ALA A 33 1.17 0.90 -6.44
CA ALA A 33 1.96 0.88 -5.21
C ALA A 33 1.28 1.64 -4.07
N TYR A 34 1.56 1.18 -2.85
CA TYR A 34 1.19 1.83 -1.60
C TYR A 34 2.39 2.58 -1.03
N TYR A 35 2.14 3.77 -0.51
CA TYR A 35 3.15 4.69 -0.03
C TYR A 35 2.80 5.21 1.37
N ARG A 36 3.85 5.55 2.12
CA ARG A 36 3.79 6.35 3.35
C ARG A 36 4.45 7.69 3.09
N ARG A 37 3.79 8.79 3.45
CA ARG A 37 4.40 10.12 3.49
C ARG A 37 4.48 10.61 4.92
N ASP A 38 5.68 10.93 5.39
CA ASP A 38 5.88 11.67 6.63
C ASP A 38 5.50 13.14 6.37
N LEU A 39 4.44 13.60 7.02
CA LEU A 39 3.88 14.93 6.81
C LEU A 39 4.71 16.04 7.49
N ARG A 40 5.64 15.69 8.37
CA ARG A 40 6.56 16.65 9.00
C ARG A 40 7.76 16.94 8.12
N THR A 41 8.31 15.91 7.48
CA THR A 41 9.53 16.01 6.65
C THR A 41 9.24 16.08 5.16
N GLY A 42 8.02 15.72 4.74
CA GLY A 42 7.64 15.60 3.34
C GLY A 42 8.16 14.33 2.65
N ARG A 43 8.94 13.49 3.34
CA ARG A 43 9.54 12.28 2.78
C ARG A 43 8.48 11.24 2.45
N THR A 44 8.55 10.70 1.23
CA THR A 44 7.68 9.62 0.75
C THR A 44 8.46 8.32 0.62
N GLU A 45 7.86 7.22 1.03
CA GLU A 45 8.46 5.89 1.03
C GLU A 45 7.49 4.89 0.41
N ARG A 46 8.01 3.97 -0.40
CA ARG A 46 7.24 2.85 -0.96
C ARG A 46 7.09 1.79 0.12
N ILE A 47 5.85 1.39 0.41
CA ILE A 47 5.52 0.32 1.36
C ILE A 47 5.50 -1.02 0.64
N LEU A 48 4.73 -1.07 -0.44
CA LEU A 48 4.45 -2.27 -1.20
C LEU A 48 4.20 -1.90 -2.65
N GLU A 49 4.77 -2.66 -3.57
CA GLU A 49 4.47 -2.60 -5.00
C GLU A 49 3.77 -3.88 -5.40
N LEU A 50 2.63 -3.74 -6.07
CA LEU A 50 1.87 -4.85 -6.62
C LEU A 50 2.13 -4.96 -8.11
N PRO A 51 2.19 -6.19 -8.66
CA PRO A 51 2.24 -6.39 -10.11
C PRO A 51 1.04 -5.74 -10.79
N ALA A 52 1.21 -5.27 -12.02
CA ALA A 52 0.14 -4.64 -12.80
C ALA A 52 -1.16 -5.47 -12.87
N ALA A 53 -1.03 -6.81 -12.89
CA ALA A 53 -2.16 -7.74 -12.96
C ALA A 53 -3.01 -7.80 -11.68
N ALA A 54 -2.48 -7.37 -10.53
CA ALA A 54 -3.19 -7.39 -9.25
C ALA A 54 -4.26 -6.28 -9.12
N GLY A 55 -4.25 -5.30 -10.03
CA GLY A 55 -5.10 -4.12 -9.94
C GLY A 55 -4.81 -3.26 -8.70
N ALA A 56 -5.60 -2.20 -8.51
CA ALA A 56 -5.65 -1.53 -7.22
C ALA A 56 -6.35 -2.49 -6.24
N GLY A 57 -5.55 -3.27 -5.49
CA GLY A 57 -6.02 -4.37 -4.62
C GLY A 57 -7.31 -4.03 -3.86
N GLY A 58 -8.26 -4.95 -3.93
CA GLY A 58 -9.64 -4.78 -3.47
C GLY A 58 -9.80 -4.38 -1.98
N THR A 59 -10.98 -3.86 -1.65
CA THR A 59 -11.38 -3.22 -0.37
C THR A 59 -10.38 -2.17 0.15
N GLY A 60 -10.90 -0.97 0.40
CA GLY A 60 -10.08 0.19 0.76
C GLY A 60 -9.02 -0.12 1.83
N PRO A 61 -7.73 0.12 1.55
CA PRO A 61 -6.66 -0.12 2.52
C PRO A 61 -6.95 0.63 3.82
N ALA A 62 -6.63 0.01 4.96
CA ALA A 62 -6.80 0.63 6.28
C ALA A 62 -5.48 0.67 7.04
N VAL A 63 -5.29 1.70 7.86
CA VAL A 63 -4.09 1.87 8.69
C VAL A 63 -4.45 1.87 10.17
N ASP A 64 -3.59 1.25 11.00
CA ASP A 64 -3.74 1.34 12.45
C ASP A 64 -3.42 2.76 12.97
N GLY A 65 -3.96 3.10 14.15
CA GLY A 65 -3.74 4.44 14.73
C GLY A 65 -2.26 4.78 14.96
N ALA A 66 -1.40 3.76 15.12
CA ALA A 66 0.04 3.96 15.29
C ALA A 66 0.80 4.20 13.98
N GLY A 67 0.18 4.02 12.80
CA GLY A 67 0.85 4.10 11.51
C GLY A 67 1.90 3.02 11.27
N ARG A 68 1.73 1.84 11.89
CA ARG A 68 2.66 0.70 11.85
C ARG A 68 2.13 -0.50 11.07
N THR A 69 0.84 -0.54 10.78
CA THR A 69 0.22 -1.67 10.10
C THR A 69 -0.70 -1.17 9.00
N LEU A 70 -0.51 -1.70 7.79
CA LEU A 70 -1.42 -1.49 6.66
C LEU A 70 -2.19 -2.80 6.42
N LEU A 71 -3.52 -2.74 6.48
CA LEU A 71 -4.42 -3.82 6.11
C LEU A 71 -4.80 -3.67 4.63
N LEU A 72 -4.69 -4.77 3.88
CA LEU A 72 -4.96 -4.84 2.44
C LEU A 72 -5.93 -5.99 2.17
N GLY A 73 -6.90 -5.78 1.29
CA GLY A 73 -7.65 -6.86 0.66
C GLY A 73 -7.09 -7.19 -0.71
N GLY A 74 -7.18 -8.45 -1.10
CA GLY A 74 -6.88 -8.88 -2.46
C GLY A 74 -7.37 -10.29 -2.72
N ASP A 75 -7.43 -10.66 -4.00
CA ASP A 75 -7.50 -12.07 -4.35
C ASP A 75 -6.21 -12.75 -3.87
N GLY A 76 -6.32 -13.93 -3.25
CA GLY A 76 -5.18 -14.63 -2.63
C GLY A 76 -3.97 -14.80 -3.55
N SER A 77 -4.17 -14.80 -4.89
CA SER A 77 -3.11 -14.88 -5.91
C SER A 77 -2.08 -13.76 -5.86
N THR A 78 -2.46 -12.57 -5.36
CA THR A 78 -1.56 -11.40 -5.30
C THR A 78 -0.55 -11.50 -4.15
N PHE A 79 -0.92 -12.18 -3.06
CA PHE A 79 -0.12 -12.23 -1.82
C PHE A 79 0.39 -13.63 -1.47
N VAL A 80 -0.21 -14.67 -2.06
CA VAL A 80 0.17 -16.08 -1.88
C VAL A 80 0.36 -16.70 -3.28
N PRO A 81 1.60 -16.74 -3.80
CA PRO A 81 1.88 -17.34 -5.09
C PRO A 81 1.43 -18.81 -5.13
N GLY A 82 0.56 -19.15 -6.09
CA GLY A 82 0.07 -20.51 -6.27
C GLY A 82 -1.21 -20.88 -5.50
N ASP A 83 -1.89 -19.93 -4.86
CA ASP A 83 -3.22 -20.18 -4.27
C ASP A 83 -4.26 -20.47 -5.38
N PRO A 84 -4.80 -21.71 -5.46
CA PRO A 84 -5.72 -22.11 -6.52
C PRO A 84 -7.14 -21.54 -6.35
N ASN A 85 -7.47 -21.00 -5.17
CA ASN A 85 -8.85 -20.68 -4.83
C ASN A 85 -9.24 -19.22 -5.08
N GLN A 86 -8.28 -18.33 -5.44
CA GLN A 86 -8.48 -16.88 -5.66
C GLN A 86 -9.37 -16.20 -4.60
N ASN A 87 -9.43 -16.76 -3.39
CA ASN A 87 -10.40 -16.33 -2.40
C ASN A 87 -9.96 -14.97 -1.85
N PRO A 88 -10.86 -13.97 -1.73
CA PRO A 88 -10.48 -12.70 -1.15
C PRO A 88 -10.01 -12.89 0.28
N ALA A 89 -8.77 -12.48 0.55
CA ALA A 89 -8.15 -12.57 1.86
C ALA A 89 -7.66 -11.19 2.31
N LEU A 90 -7.60 -11.04 3.63
CA LEU A 90 -7.06 -9.85 4.28
C LEU A 90 -5.62 -10.11 4.69
N PHE A 91 -4.71 -9.22 4.30
CA PHE A 91 -3.29 -9.30 4.60
C PHE A 91 -2.83 -8.04 5.34
N THR A 92 -1.90 -8.21 6.28
CA THR A 92 -1.29 -7.07 6.98
C THR A 92 0.17 -6.90 6.58
N VAL A 93 0.54 -5.70 6.18
CA VAL A 93 1.94 -5.29 6.00
C VAL A 93 2.38 -4.54 7.26
N ARG A 94 3.43 -5.05 7.92
CA ARG A 94 4.00 -4.42 9.10
C ARG A 94 5.14 -3.50 8.69
N LEU A 95 5.05 -2.24 9.11
CA LEU A 95 6.00 -1.20 8.76
C LEU A 95 7.06 -1.12 9.84
N HIS A 96 8.32 -1.12 9.41
CA HIS A 96 9.41 -0.80 10.33
C HIS A 96 9.27 0.65 10.80
N ARG A 97 9.66 0.88 12.07
CA ARG A 97 9.91 2.25 12.52
C ARG A 97 11.08 2.77 11.67
N PRO A 98 10.99 3.99 11.15
CA PRO A 98 12.10 4.60 10.44
C PRO A 98 13.35 4.67 11.32
#